data_AF-A0A7C2WWE9-F1
#
_entry.id   AF-A0A7C2WWE9-F1
#
_cell.length_a   1.000
_cell.length_b   1.000
_cell.length_c   1.000
_cell.angle_alpha   90.00
_cell.angle_beta   90.00
_cell.angle_gamma   90.00
#
_symmetry.space_group_name_H-M   'P 1'
#
loop_
_entity.id
_entity.type
_entity.pdbx_description
1 polymer ?
#
loop_
_entity_poly.entity_id
_entity_poly.type
_entity_poly.pdbx_seq_one_letter_code
_entity_poly.pdbx_strand_id
1 'polypeptide(L)'
;MGGDTKNRLAKTLRVCEMFHSIQGESTWAGLPCFFIRLTGCNLRCVWCDTAYSFDEGRRMSLAAILDAVKQAGCPLVEVTGGEPLAQRACGDLAALLLDAGYTVLV
;
A
#
# COMPACT_ATOMS: atom_id res chain seq x y z
N MET A 1 -1.19 -19.07 -17.40
CA MET A 1 -1.27 -18.29 -16.14
C MET A 1 -0.44 -16.99 -16.14
N GLY A 2 0.40 -16.68 -17.13
CA GLY A 2 1.25 -15.46 -17.11
C GLY A 2 0.64 -14.15 -17.66
N GLY A 3 -0.58 -14.18 -18.21
CA GLY A 3 -1.22 -13.00 -18.81
C GLY A 3 -1.86 -12.06 -17.79
N ASP A 4 -2.42 -12.60 -16.71
CA ASP A 4 -3.11 -11.83 -15.68
C ASP A 4 -2.13 -11.02 -14.81
N THR A 5 -1.03 -11.64 -14.37
CA THR A 5 0.02 -10.96 -13.59
C THR A 5 0.66 -9.78 -14.34
N LYS A 6 0.96 -9.94 -15.64
CA LYS A 6 1.49 -8.84 -16.47
C LYS A 6 0.51 -7.67 -16.56
N ASN A 7 -0.79 -7.95 -16.66
CA ASN A 7 -1.82 -6.92 -16.70
C ASN A 7 -1.92 -6.18 -15.35
N ARG A 8 -1.84 -6.90 -14.23
CA ARG A 8 -1.81 -6.30 -12.88
C ARG A 8 -0.62 -5.38 -12.69
N LEU A 9 0.58 -5.80 -13.09
CA LEU A 9 1.81 -5.01 -12.93
C LEU A 9 1.77 -3.64 -13.63
N ALA A 10 0.99 -3.51 -14.72
CA ALA A 10 0.81 -2.26 -15.44
C ALA A 10 -0.21 -1.30 -14.79
N LYS A 11 -1.06 -1.79 -13.87
CA LYS A 11 -2.00 -0.93 -13.14
C LYS A 11 -1.25 0.05 -12.24
N THR A 12 -1.92 1.12 -11.86
CA THR A 12 -1.31 2.19 -11.06
C THR A 12 -2.13 2.54 -9.84
N LEU A 13 -1.44 2.93 -8.77
CA LEU A 13 -2.00 3.55 -7.57
C LEU A 13 -1.46 4.97 -7.42
N ARG A 14 -2.23 5.84 -6.77
CA ARG A 14 -1.70 7.10 -6.20
C ARG A 14 -1.17 6.81 -4.81
N VAL A 15 0.13 6.94 -4.65
CA VAL A 15 0.87 6.71 -3.41
C VAL A 15 1.24 8.05 -2.82
N CYS A 16 0.83 8.30 -1.58
CA CYS A 16 1.17 9.49 -0.81
C CYS A 16 2.62 9.37 -0.32
N GLU A 17 2.95 8.28 0.37
CA GLU A 17 4.28 8.02 0.91
C GLU A 17 4.53 6.51 1.09
N MET A 18 5.80 6.12 1.15
CA MET A 18 6.22 4.77 1.53
C MET A 18 7.42 4.88 2.47
N PHE A 19 7.39 4.14 3.57
CA PHE A 19 8.43 4.26 4.60
C PHE A 19 8.52 3.01 5.47
N HIS A 20 9.68 2.84 6.12
CA HIS A 20 9.85 1.86 7.18
C HIS A 20 9.54 2.47 8.54
N SER A 21 8.80 1.72 9.35
CA SER A 21 8.58 2.05 10.75
C SER A 21 8.30 0.78 11.56
N ILE A 22 7.82 0.97 12.78
CA ILE A 22 7.26 -0.08 13.64
C ILE A 22 5.74 0.01 13.56
N GLN A 23 5.07 -1.13 13.40
CA GLN A 23 3.61 -1.22 13.51
C GLN A 23 3.16 -0.78 14.91
N GLY A 24 2.25 0.19 14.97
CA GLY A 24 1.75 0.74 16.23
C GLY A 24 0.52 0.02 16.78
N GLU A 25 -0.20 -0.71 15.93
CA GLU A 25 -1.56 -1.17 16.25
C GLU A 25 -1.78 -2.67 15.98
N SER A 26 -2.89 -3.19 16.54
CA SER A 26 -3.37 -4.56 16.32
C SER A 26 -2.38 -5.66 16.76
N THR A 27 -2.57 -6.87 16.25
CA THR A 27 -1.79 -8.08 16.59
C THR A 27 -0.32 -7.98 16.19
N TRP A 28 0.02 -7.06 15.29
CA TRP A 28 1.36 -6.89 14.74
C TRP A 28 2.14 -5.75 15.39
N ALA A 29 1.56 -5.10 16.41
CA ALA A 29 2.20 -3.99 17.14
C ALA A 29 3.60 -4.37 17.65
N GLY A 30 4.56 -3.48 17.44
CA GLY A 30 5.96 -3.66 17.84
C GLY A 30 6.86 -4.33 16.79
N LEU A 31 6.32 -4.80 15.66
CA LEU A 31 7.14 -5.39 14.60
C LEU A 31 7.56 -4.36 13.54
N PRO A 32 8.76 -4.51 12.94
CA PRO A 32 9.14 -3.75 11.75
C PRO A 32 8.13 -3.96 10.62
N CYS A 33 7.68 -2.87 10.01
CA CYS A 33 6.70 -2.88 8.93
C CYS A 33 7.06 -1.84 7.87
N PHE A 34 6.84 -2.21 6.61
CA PHE A 34 6.92 -1.27 5.49
C PHE A 34 5.52 -0.76 5.14
N PHE A 35 5.32 0.54 5.29
CA PHE A 35 4.05 1.19 5.06
C PHE A 35 3.96 1.71 3.63
N ILE A 36 2.80 1.50 3.00
CA ILE A 36 2.42 2.06 1.72
C ILE A 36 1.16 2.89 1.97
N ARG A 37 1.31 4.21 2.14
CA ARG A 37 0.18 5.12 2.35
C ARG A 37 -0.35 5.57 1.00
N LEU A 38 -1.57 5.19 0.66
CA LEU A 38 -2.25 5.59 -0.56
C LEU A 38 -2.90 6.97 -0.40
N THR A 39 -3.18 7.61 -1.53
CA THR A 39 -3.86 8.91 -1.60
C THR A 39 -5.36 8.72 -1.81
N GLY A 40 -6.16 9.60 -1.22
CA GLY A 40 -7.58 9.75 -1.48
C GLY A 40 -8.44 8.90 -0.55
N CYS A 41 -9.33 9.56 0.18
CA CYS A 41 -10.34 8.91 1.00
C CYS A 41 -11.73 9.45 0.61
N ASN A 42 -12.70 8.54 0.47
CA ASN A 42 -14.09 8.86 0.18
C ASN A 42 -14.85 9.32 1.44
N LEU A 43 -14.24 9.20 2.61
CA LEU A 43 -14.78 9.64 3.89
C LEU A 43 -14.29 11.06 4.20
N ARG A 44 -15.18 11.89 4.77
CA ARG A 44 -14.85 13.25 5.24
C ARG A 44 -14.88 13.31 6.77
N CYS A 45 -14.05 12.48 7.38
CA CYS A 45 -13.98 12.37 8.83
C CYS A 45 -13.52 13.70 9.45
N VAL A 46 -14.30 14.24 10.41
CA VAL A 46 -13.98 15.51 11.09
C VAL A 46 -12.79 15.41 12.04
N TRP A 47 -12.34 14.20 12.36
CA TRP A 47 -11.22 13.89 13.25
C TRP A 47 -10.05 13.22 12.52
N CYS A 48 -9.91 13.43 11.20
CA CYS A 48 -8.84 12.81 10.42
C CYS A 48 -7.50 13.50 10.72
N ASP A 49 -6.57 12.77 11.30
CA ASP A 49 -5.19 13.19 11.57
C ASP A 49 -4.30 13.20 10.32
N THR A 50 -4.70 12.48 9.26
CA THR A 50 -3.92 12.27 8.02
C THR A 50 -4.53 13.02 6.83
N ALA A 51 -5.05 14.23 7.06
CA ALA A 51 -5.73 15.01 6.02
C ALA A 51 -4.84 15.42 4.82
N TYR A 52 -3.52 15.34 4.95
CA TYR A 52 -2.62 15.58 3.81
C TYR A 52 -2.72 14.48 2.73
N SER A 53 -3.15 13.27 3.09
CA SER A 53 -3.34 12.16 2.15
C SER A 53 -4.53 12.32 1.20
N PHE A 54 -5.30 13.43 1.29
CA PHE A 54 -6.45 13.68 0.43
C PHE A 54 -6.08 14.15 -0.99
N ASP A 55 -5.03 14.96 -1.15
CA ASP A 55 -4.71 15.62 -2.44
C ASP A 55 -3.31 15.31 -2.99
N GLU A 56 -2.37 14.98 -2.12
CA GLU A 56 -0.97 14.74 -2.49
C GLU A 56 -0.68 13.26 -2.77
N GLY A 57 0.06 13.00 -3.85
CA GLY A 57 0.53 11.66 -4.16
C GLY A 57 1.02 11.47 -5.59
N ARG A 58 1.98 10.56 -5.74
CA ARG A 58 2.57 10.18 -7.02
C ARG A 58 1.83 8.98 -7.60
N ARG A 59 1.51 9.04 -8.90
CA ARG A 59 1.07 7.84 -9.63
C ARG A 59 2.25 6.88 -9.80
N MET A 60 2.12 5.68 -9.28
CA MET A 60 3.12 4.61 -9.36
C MET A 60 2.50 3.34 -9.93
N SER A 61 3.23 2.63 -10.78
CA SER A 61 2.81 1.29 -11.23
C SER A 61 2.95 0.28 -10.10
N LEU A 62 2.15 -0.79 -10.13
CA LEU A 62 2.27 -1.86 -9.16
C LEU A 62 3.65 -2.53 -9.21
N ALA A 63 4.27 -2.60 -10.40
CA ALA A 63 5.65 -3.05 -10.55
C ALA A 63 6.64 -2.18 -9.74
N ALA A 64 6.54 -0.84 -9.86
CA ALA A 64 7.43 0.06 -9.14
C ALA A 64 7.24 0.00 -7.62
N ILE A 65 5.99 -0.17 -7.15
CA ILE A 65 5.69 -0.35 -5.73
C ILE A 65 6.28 -1.67 -5.22
N LEU A 66 6.10 -2.76 -5.97
CA LEU A 66 6.65 -4.08 -5.61
C LEU A 66 8.18 -4.05 -5.54
N ASP A 67 8.84 -3.34 -6.45
CA ASP A 67 10.30 -3.18 -6.41
C ASP A 67 10.76 -2.36 -5.20
N ALA A 68 10.00 -1.33 -4.79
CA ALA A 68 10.29 -0.59 -3.57
C ALA A 68 10.14 -1.47 -2.31
N VAL A 69 9.11 -2.32 -2.25
CA VAL A 69 8.90 -3.28 -1.15
C VAL A 69 10.02 -4.32 -1.11
N LYS A 70 10.50 -4.80 -2.26
CA LYS A 70 11.65 -5.72 -2.32
C LYS A 70 12.93 -5.07 -1.81
N GLN A 71 13.20 -3.82 -2.21
CA GLN A 71 14.35 -3.06 -1.75
C GLN A 71 14.28 -2.76 -0.25
N ALA A 72 13.07 -2.59 0.27
CA ALA A 72 12.82 -2.40 1.69
C ALA A 72 13.21 -3.64 2.52
N GLY A 73 13.01 -4.85 1.99
CA GLY A 73 13.44 -6.08 2.66
C GLY A 73 12.67 -6.40 3.95
N CYS A 74 11.50 -5.78 4.15
CA CYS A 74 10.63 -6.05 5.28
C CYS A 74 9.53 -7.06 4.88
N PRO A 75 9.39 -8.20 5.60
CA PRO A 75 8.41 -9.22 5.26
C PRO A 75 6.96 -8.81 5.60
N LEU A 76 6.77 -7.80 6.46
CA LEU A 76 5.47 -7.27 6.85
C LEU A 76 5.22 -5.94 6.14
N VAL A 77 4.13 -5.88 5.36
CA VAL A 77 3.78 -4.71 4.57
C VAL A 77 2.36 -4.28 4.93
N GLU A 78 2.18 -2.98 5.20
CA GLU A 78 0.86 -2.39 5.45
C GLU A 78 0.48 -1.46 4.31
N VAL A 79 -0.64 -1.74 3.64
CA VAL A 79 -1.25 -0.86 2.65
C VAL A 79 -2.36 -0.07 3.33
N THR A 80 -2.09 1.20 3.63
CA THR A 80 -2.98 2.09 4.39
C THR A 80 -3.26 3.36 3.59
N GLY A 81 -3.87 4.36 4.22
CA GLY A 81 -3.81 5.74 3.74
C GLY A 81 -4.81 6.10 2.65
N GLY A 82 -5.35 7.32 2.78
CA GLY A 82 -6.69 7.54 2.29
C GLY A 82 -7.63 6.43 2.79
N GLU A 83 -8.58 6.03 1.96
CA GLU A 83 -9.25 4.74 2.10
C GLU A 83 -8.59 3.81 1.06
N PRO A 84 -7.74 2.85 1.45
CA PRO A 84 -6.94 2.07 0.50
C PRO A 84 -7.82 1.34 -0.53
N LEU A 85 -9.00 0.85 -0.09
CA LEU A 85 -9.94 0.15 -0.97
C LEU A 85 -10.71 1.09 -1.92
N ALA A 86 -10.58 2.41 -1.77
CA ALA A 86 -11.14 3.37 -2.72
C ALA A 86 -10.42 3.33 -4.08
N GLN A 87 -9.16 2.88 -4.12
CA GLN A 87 -8.43 2.67 -5.37
C GLN A 87 -8.55 1.21 -5.82
N ARG A 88 -9.25 0.95 -6.93
CA ARG A 88 -9.53 -0.41 -7.44
C ARG A 88 -8.30 -1.33 -7.57
N ALA A 89 -7.13 -0.76 -7.85
CA ALA A 89 -5.89 -1.52 -8.01
C ALA A 89 -5.24 -1.94 -6.67
N CYS A 90 -5.81 -1.54 -5.51
CA CYS A 90 -5.29 -1.93 -4.19
C CYS A 90 -5.38 -3.45 -3.99
N GLY A 91 -6.50 -4.07 -4.39
CA GLY A 91 -6.65 -5.52 -4.34
C GLY A 91 -5.64 -6.26 -5.22
N ASP A 92 -5.31 -5.69 -6.39
CA ASP A 92 -4.26 -6.24 -7.26
C ASP A 92 -2.87 -6.15 -6.61
N LEU A 93 -2.57 -5.05 -5.91
CA LEU A 93 -1.32 -4.88 -5.17
C LEU A 93 -1.22 -5.90 -4.03
N ALA A 94 -2.28 -6.04 -3.22
CA ALA A 94 -2.32 -7.02 -2.14
C ALA A 94 -2.09 -8.44 -2.66
N ALA A 95 -2.74 -8.83 -3.76
CA ALA A 95 -2.52 -10.12 -4.39
C ALA A 95 -1.07 -10.32 -4.85
N LEU A 96 -0.46 -9.31 -5.49
CA LEU A 96 0.94 -9.38 -5.92
C LEU A 96 1.93 -9.51 -4.76
N LEU A 97 1.65 -8.85 -3.62
CA LEU A 97 2.46 -8.94 -2.41
C LEU A 97 2.33 -10.32 -1.75
N LEU A 98 1.11 -10.84 -1.65
CA LEU A 98 0.85 -12.19 -1.15
C LEU A 98 1.53 -13.26 -2.03
N ASP A 99 1.40 -13.14 -3.36
CA ASP A 99 2.06 -14.04 -4.32
C ASP A 99 3.59 -14.00 -4.21
N ALA A 100 4.15 -12.86 -3.76
CA ALA A 100 5.57 -12.68 -3.52
C ALA A 100 6.04 -13.12 -2.10
N GLY A 101 5.13 -13.62 -1.26
CA GLY A 101 5.45 -14.19 0.05
C GLY A 101 5.47 -13.19 1.22
N TYR A 102 4.93 -11.98 1.03
CA TYR A 102 4.82 -11.00 2.11
C TYR A 102 3.60 -11.28 3.00
N THR A 103 3.69 -10.88 4.26
CA THR A 103 2.52 -10.69 5.13
C THR A 103 1.95 -9.31 4.84
N VAL A 104 0.68 -9.25 4.45
CA VAL A 104 0.04 -8.00 4.01
C VAL A 104 -1.07 -7.61 4.97
N LEU A 105 -1.03 -6.37 5.44
CA LEU A 105 -2.09 -5.70 6.20
C LEU A 105 -2.76 -4.67 5.28
N VAL A 106 -4.07 -4.50 5.40
CA VAL A 106 -4.87 -3.49 4.70
C VAL A 106 -5.82 -2.86 5.70
#